data_AF-A0A926B1F6-F1
#
_entry.id   AF-A0A926B1F6-F1
#
_cell.length_a   1.000
_cell.length_b   1.000
_cell.length_c   1.000
_cell.angle_alpha   90.00
_cell.angle_beta   90.00
_cell.angle_gamma   90.00
#
_symmetry.space_group_name_H-M   'P 1'
#
loop_
_entity.id
_entity.type
_entity.pdbx_description
1 polymer ?
#
loop_
_entity_poly.entity_id
_entity_poly.type
_entity_poly.pdbx_seq_one_letter_code
_entity_poly.pdbx_strand_id
1 'polypeptide(L)'
;MAITYTGPESGVGSAYAWTSDTWSVGSGKVVISEATPNSSVSCDMNFGEGNDAKAKFIIVPEGAKSKVTWTFDSDSHGNLFSRWMGMCMDNFLGGQYEKGLASMSGAAQKIVLGRVDHIEEYLCHGANALGIRSTINASDIPATLAKSYGAIMQYMSTKNIKMDGYPSAIYHTWDGKTTDMEAMIPIAKADVGNANIKPILLPKGPMIIAHYYGPYEGSEAAHEACSKWLVSHGKTQAYPPFEEYVTDPGTEKDPTKWLTKVNYYVK
;
A
#
# COMPACT_ATOMS: atom_id res chain seq x y z
N MET A 1 16.93 24.94 -13.23
CA MET A 1 15.48 24.86 -12.94
C MET A 1 15.29 24.76 -11.44
N ALA A 2 14.57 25.70 -10.84
CA ALA A 2 14.21 25.70 -9.43
C ALA A 2 12.71 25.47 -9.30
N ILE A 3 12.28 24.59 -8.39
CA ILE A 3 10.86 24.30 -8.11
C ILE A 3 10.55 24.75 -6.68
N THR A 4 9.42 25.43 -6.50
CA THR A 4 8.90 25.83 -5.18
C THR A 4 7.50 25.27 -5.00
N TYR A 5 7.27 24.58 -3.88
CA TYR A 5 5.95 24.05 -3.51
C TYR A 5 5.24 25.01 -2.54
N THR A 6 3.94 25.18 -2.72
CA THR A 6 3.10 26.07 -1.90
C THR A 6 1.71 25.47 -1.69
N GLY A 7 1.04 25.85 -0.60
CA GLY A 7 -0.30 25.34 -0.28
C GLY A 7 -0.27 24.10 0.62
N PRO A 8 -1.40 23.38 0.76
CA PRO A 8 -1.48 22.16 1.56
C PRO A 8 -0.66 21.01 0.96
N GLU A 9 -0.31 20.04 1.80
CA GLU A 9 0.47 18.84 1.43
C GLU A 9 -0.22 18.01 0.34
N SER A 10 -1.56 18.05 0.27
CA SER A 10 -2.33 17.39 -0.79
C SER A 10 -3.68 18.08 -1.03
N GLY A 11 -4.30 17.77 -2.17
CA GLY A 11 -5.66 18.22 -2.50
C GLY A 11 -5.74 19.65 -3.07
N VAL A 12 -6.96 20.20 -3.06
CA VAL A 12 -7.27 21.52 -3.63
C VAL A 12 -6.42 22.61 -2.99
N GLY A 13 -5.83 23.48 -3.81
CA GLY A 13 -4.93 24.55 -3.42
C GLY A 13 -3.46 24.15 -3.31
N SER A 14 -3.13 22.85 -3.38
CA SER A 14 -1.74 22.41 -3.49
C SER A 14 -1.16 22.85 -4.83
N ALA A 15 0.05 23.39 -4.81
CA ALA A 15 0.64 24.07 -5.96
C ALA A 15 2.15 23.91 -6.01
N TYR A 16 2.69 23.97 -7.22
CA TYR A 16 4.11 24.13 -7.45
C TYR A 16 4.36 25.16 -8.55
N ALA A 17 5.45 25.91 -8.41
CA ALA A 17 5.95 26.84 -9.41
C ALA A 17 7.38 26.47 -9.80
N TRP A 18 7.75 26.71 -11.05
CA TRP A 18 9.12 26.53 -11.51
C TRP A 18 9.64 27.78 -12.21
N THR A 19 10.94 27.99 -12.08
CA THR A 19 11.69 28.97 -12.86
C THR A 19 12.88 28.30 -13.54
N SER A 20 13.11 28.63 -14.81
CA SER A 20 14.21 28.07 -15.60
C SER A 20 14.77 29.11 -16.56
N ASP A 21 16.10 29.19 -16.65
CA ASP A 21 16.81 30.01 -17.64
C ASP A 21 16.80 29.36 -19.04
N THR A 22 16.33 28.11 -19.15
CA THR A 22 16.17 27.41 -20.42
C THR A 22 14.93 27.92 -21.16
N TRP A 23 15.14 28.56 -22.30
CA TRP A 23 14.09 29.20 -23.11
C TRP A 23 12.94 28.24 -23.50
N SER A 24 13.22 26.95 -23.70
CA SER A 24 12.23 25.94 -24.08
C SER A 24 11.42 25.37 -22.91
N VAL A 25 11.80 25.67 -21.67
CA VAL A 25 11.11 25.21 -20.43
C VAL A 25 10.32 26.34 -19.79
N GLY A 26 10.82 27.57 -19.89
CA GLY A 26 10.17 28.77 -19.35
C GLY A 26 9.98 28.72 -17.84
N SER A 27 9.04 29.54 -17.36
CA SER A 27 8.61 29.58 -15.96
C SER A 27 7.10 29.42 -15.90
N GLY A 28 6.58 28.81 -14.84
CA GLY A 28 5.15 28.62 -14.69
C GLY A 28 4.75 28.15 -13.31
N LYS A 29 3.43 28.00 -13.14
CA LYS A 29 2.80 27.56 -11.90
C LYS A 29 1.62 26.64 -12.22
N VAL A 30 1.51 25.55 -11.47
CA VAL A 30 0.33 24.67 -11.49
C VAL A 30 -0.30 24.68 -10.11
N VAL A 31 -1.64 24.75 -10.07
CA VAL A 31 -2.44 24.69 -8.85
C VAL A 31 -3.56 23.67 -9.05
N ILE A 32 -3.79 22.79 -8.08
CA ILE A 32 -5.00 21.94 -8.08
C ILE A 32 -6.19 22.83 -7.74
N SER A 33 -7.08 23.05 -8.70
CA SER A 33 -8.25 23.90 -8.54
C SER A 33 -9.48 23.13 -8.06
N GLU A 34 -9.63 21.88 -8.48
CA GLU A 34 -10.73 21.00 -8.07
C GLU A 34 -10.26 19.56 -7.96
N ALA A 35 -10.81 18.81 -7.01
CA ALA A 35 -10.56 17.38 -6.89
C ALA A 35 -11.81 16.67 -6.38
N THR A 36 -12.31 15.72 -7.17
CA THR A 36 -13.39 14.80 -6.80
C THR A 36 -12.79 13.41 -6.64
N PRO A 37 -12.81 12.82 -5.43
CA PRO A 37 -12.23 11.51 -5.16
C PRO A 37 -12.65 10.44 -6.18
N ASN A 38 -11.68 9.65 -6.65
CA ASN A 38 -11.88 8.54 -7.59
C ASN A 38 -12.56 8.92 -8.93
N SER A 39 -12.63 10.20 -9.27
CA SER A 39 -13.37 10.67 -10.45
C SER A 39 -12.59 11.68 -11.27
N SER A 40 -12.14 12.78 -10.68
CA SER A 40 -11.38 13.78 -11.46
C SER A 40 -10.53 14.71 -10.61
N VAL A 41 -9.48 15.25 -11.23
CA VAL A 41 -8.64 16.31 -10.67
C VAL A 41 -8.44 17.36 -11.75
N SER A 42 -8.78 18.61 -11.45
CA SER A 42 -8.57 19.76 -12.32
C SER A 42 -7.41 20.59 -11.80
N CYS A 43 -6.53 21.00 -12.70
CA CYS A 43 -5.38 21.84 -12.42
C CYS A 43 -5.42 23.09 -13.29
N ASP A 44 -5.29 24.25 -12.67
CA ASP A 44 -5.06 25.50 -13.37
C ASP A 44 -3.55 25.68 -13.54
N MET A 45 -3.13 25.91 -14.77
CA MET A 45 -1.73 26.08 -15.17
C MET A 45 -1.54 27.49 -15.72
N ASN A 46 -0.53 28.18 -15.24
CA ASN A 46 -0.14 29.50 -15.73
C ASN A 46 1.31 29.44 -16.17
N PHE A 47 1.57 29.73 -17.45
CA PHE A 47 2.91 29.72 -18.05
C PHE A 47 3.49 31.13 -18.23
N GLY A 48 2.95 32.13 -17.53
CA GLY A 48 3.30 33.55 -17.71
C GLY A 48 2.64 34.21 -18.94
N GLU A 49 2.62 35.54 -18.95
CA GLU A 49 2.14 36.40 -20.06
C GLU A 49 0.81 35.95 -20.71
N GLY A 50 -0.23 35.69 -19.91
CA GLY A 50 -1.57 35.38 -20.42
C GLY A 50 -1.73 33.97 -21.01
N ASN A 51 -0.72 33.10 -20.90
CA ASN A 51 -0.79 31.71 -21.32
C ASN A 51 -1.36 30.84 -20.20
N ASP A 52 -2.66 30.99 -19.96
CA ASP A 52 -3.42 30.16 -19.04
C ASP A 52 -3.87 28.87 -19.74
N ALA A 53 -3.71 27.75 -19.05
CA ALA A 53 -4.19 26.46 -19.51
C ALA A 53 -4.86 25.70 -18.36
N LYS A 54 -5.73 24.77 -18.71
CA LYS A 54 -6.37 23.86 -17.77
C LYS A 54 -5.98 22.44 -18.12
N ALA A 55 -5.45 21.72 -17.15
CA ALA A 55 -5.29 20.28 -17.23
C ALA A 55 -6.40 19.61 -16.42
N LYS A 56 -6.96 18.53 -16.93
CA LYS A 56 -7.90 17.72 -16.16
C LYS A 56 -7.63 16.24 -16.33
N PHE A 57 -7.52 15.55 -15.21
CA PHE A 57 -7.49 14.10 -15.12
C PHE A 57 -8.92 13.60 -14.90
N ILE A 58 -9.35 12.66 -15.74
CA ILE A 58 -10.65 12.00 -15.65
C ILE A 58 -10.38 10.52 -15.43
N ILE A 59 -10.96 9.97 -14.37
CA ILE A 59 -10.76 8.59 -13.94
C ILE A 59 -12.11 7.88 -14.09
N VAL A 60 -12.14 6.84 -14.92
CA VAL A 60 -13.34 6.01 -15.13
C VAL A 60 -13.02 4.58 -14.74
N PRO A 61 -13.79 3.96 -13.81
CA PRO A 61 -13.62 2.55 -13.49
C PRO A 61 -13.81 1.67 -14.73
N GLU A 62 -12.88 0.73 -14.93
CA GLU A 62 -12.91 -0.26 -16.02
C GLU A 62 -12.62 -1.64 -15.43
N GLY A 63 -13.64 -2.21 -14.78
CA GLY A 63 -13.52 -3.46 -14.03
C GLY A 63 -12.55 -3.32 -12.85
N ALA A 64 -11.50 -4.16 -12.83
CA ALA A 64 -10.43 -4.10 -11.83
C ALA A 64 -9.34 -3.05 -12.14
N LYS A 65 -9.52 -2.26 -13.20
CA LYS A 65 -8.60 -1.21 -13.62
C LYS A 65 -9.33 0.14 -13.63
N SER A 66 -8.57 1.20 -13.85
CA SER A 66 -9.13 2.51 -14.16
C SER A 66 -8.59 3.00 -15.48
N LYS A 67 -9.46 3.54 -16.32
CA LYS A 67 -9.08 4.31 -17.49
C LYS A 67 -8.86 5.75 -17.03
N VAL A 68 -7.64 6.24 -17.19
CA VAL A 68 -7.30 7.64 -16.89
C VAL A 68 -7.11 8.41 -18.19
N THR A 69 -7.88 9.47 -18.36
CA THR A 69 -7.77 10.41 -19.47
C THR A 69 -7.18 11.71 -18.94
N TRP A 70 -6.05 12.14 -19.50
CA TRP A 70 -5.45 13.43 -19.21
C TRP A 70 -5.73 14.39 -20.36
N THR A 71 -6.47 15.45 -20.05
CA THR A 71 -6.82 16.53 -20.98
C THR A 71 -6.01 17.78 -20.70
N PHE A 72 -5.76 18.55 -21.75
CA PHE A 72 -5.12 19.85 -21.70
C PHE A 72 -5.85 20.79 -22.62
N ASP A 73 -6.32 21.88 -22.06
CA ASP A 73 -7.09 22.90 -22.73
C ASP A 73 -6.35 24.24 -22.56
N SER A 74 -6.08 24.91 -23.67
CA SER A 74 -5.47 26.24 -23.67
C SER A 74 -6.09 27.06 -24.79
N ASP A 75 -6.52 28.28 -24.49
CA ASP A 75 -6.91 29.23 -25.52
C ASP A 75 -5.64 29.81 -26.18
N SER A 76 -5.54 29.67 -27.50
CA SER A 76 -4.36 30.09 -28.27
C SER A 76 -4.58 31.39 -29.04
N HIS A 77 -5.63 32.15 -28.72
CA HIS A 77 -5.90 33.51 -29.20
C HIS A 77 -5.72 33.71 -30.73
N GLY A 78 -6.02 32.67 -31.52
CA GLY A 78 -6.50 32.77 -32.90
C GLY A 78 -5.54 33.20 -34.03
N ASN A 79 -4.21 33.20 -33.86
CA ASN A 79 -3.31 33.50 -34.99
C ASN A 79 -3.08 32.27 -35.93
N LEU A 80 -2.75 32.48 -37.21
CA LEU A 80 -2.55 31.37 -38.17
C LEU A 80 -1.44 30.39 -37.73
N PHE A 81 -0.45 30.88 -36.99
CA PHE A 81 0.67 30.10 -36.49
C PHE A 81 0.24 29.14 -35.35
N SER A 82 -0.69 29.55 -34.48
CA SER A 82 -1.22 28.72 -33.40
C SER A 82 -2.08 27.57 -33.91
N ARG A 83 -2.75 27.73 -35.06
CA ARG A 83 -3.46 26.63 -35.75
C ARG A 83 -2.51 25.56 -36.28
N TRP A 84 -1.35 25.96 -36.81
CA TRP A 84 -0.31 25.02 -37.26
C TRP A 84 0.36 24.32 -36.08
N MET A 85 0.69 25.06 -35.02
CA MET A 85 1.24 24.50 -33.78
C MET A 85 0.27 23.53 -33.09
N GLY A 86 -1.04 23.82 -33.10
CA GLY A 86 -2.07 22.91 -32.60
C GLY A 86 -2.15 21.58 -33.36
N MET A 87 -1.93 21.58 -34.68
CA MET A 87 -1.84 20.33 -35.46
C MET A 87 -0.57 19.51 -35.14
N CYS A 88 0.49 20.15 -34.66
CA CYS A 88 1.72 19.49 -34.26
C CYS A 88 1.80 19.18 -32.76
N MET A 89 0.82 19.60 -31.95
CA MET A 89 0.83 19.43 -30.49
C MET A 89 1.01 17.97 -30.07
N ASP A 90 0.41 17.03 -30.79
CA ASP A 90 0.55 15.60 -30.49
C ASP A 90 2.01 15.14 -30.61
N ASN A 91 2.74 15.61 -31.62
CA ASN A 91 4.18 15.30 -31.77
C ASN A 91 5.06 15.97 -30.70
N PHE A 92 4.64 17.12 -30.16
CA PHE A 92 5.41 17.86 -29.14
C PHE A 92 5.11 17.39 -27.71
N LEU A 93 3.85 17.06 -27.43
CA LEU A 93 3.35 16.77 -26.09
C LEU A 93 3.03 15.30 -25.90
N GLY A 94 2.57 14.58 -26.93
CA GLY A 94 2.08 13.19 -26.83
C GLY A 94 3.08 12.28 -26.10
N GLY A 95 4.35 12.31 -26.48
CA GLY A 95 5.39 11.51 -25.81
C GLY A 95 5.63 11.88 -24.32
N GLN A 96 5.35 13.11 -23.90
CA GLN A 96 5.40 13.51 -22.49
C GLN A 96 4.16 13.03 -21.73
N TYR A 97 2.98 13.07 -22.37
CA TYR A 97 1.74 12.55 -21.81
C TYR A 97 1.79 11.03 -21.64
N GLU A 98 2.32 10.30 -22.62
CA GLU A 98 2.53 8.86 -22.51
C GLU A 98 3.47 8.50 -21.35
N LYS A 99 4.60 9.20 -21.23
CA LYS A 99 5.54 9.02 -20.10
C LYS A 99 4.88 9.35 -18.76
N GLY A 100 4.10 10.43 -18.70
CA GLY A 100 3.36 10.84 -17.52
C GLY A 100 2.28 9.82 -17.12
N LEU A 101 1.50 9.32 -18.07
CA LEU A 101 0.48 8.27 -17.85
C LEU A 101 1.14 6.94 -17.44
N ALA A 102 2.27 6.57 -18.03
CA ALA A 102 3.02 5.39 -17.63
C ALA A 102 3.60 5.53 -16.21
N SER A 103 4.13 6.71 -15.87
CA SER A 103 4.60 7.01 -14.52
C SER A 103 3.45 6.98 -13.50
N MET A 104 2.30 7.56 -13.85
CA MET A 104 1.10 7.52 -13.01
C MET A 104 0.55 6.11 -12.85
N SER A 105 0.58 5.28 -13.89
CA SER A 105 0.21 3.86 -13.81
C SER A 105 1.15 3.11 -12.87
N GLY A 106 2.46 3.29 -13.03
CA GLY A 106 3.46 2.68 -12.14
C GLY A 106 3.37 3.18 -10.71
N ALA A 107 3.11 4.46 -10.50
CA ALA A 107 2.89 5.06 -9.19
C ALA A 107 1.57 4.60 -8.57
N ALA A 108 0.47 4.54 -9.31
CA ALA A 108 -0.80 4.03 -8.84
C ALA A 108 -0.68 2.56 -8.41
N GLN A 109 0.01 1.73 -9.21
CA GLN A 109 0.32 0.34 -8.86
C GLN A 109 1.16 0.23 -7.57
N LYS A 110 2.03 1.22 -7.30
CA LYS A 110 2.81 1.31 -6.05
C LYS A 110 2.05 1.99 -4.89
N ILE A 111 1.09 2.86 -5.16
CA ILE A 111 0.25 3.54 -4.16
C ILE A 111 -0.87 2.60 -3.68
N VAL A 112 -1.12 1.48 -4.39
CA VAL A 112 -1.84 0.32 -3.83
C VAL A 112 -0.96 -0.49 -2.84
N LEU A 113 0.12 0.04 -2.26
CA LEU A 113 0.90 -0.65 -1.22
C LEU A 113 0.34 -0.46 0.20
N GLY A 114 -0.96 -0.18 0.31
CA GLY A 114 -1.68 -0.08 1.56
C GLY A 114 -1.26 1.09 2.45
N ARG A 115 -1.91 1.19 3.62
CA ARG A 115 -1.65 2.22 4.64
C ARG A 115 -1.56 1.58 6.01
N VAL A 116 -0.68 2.10 6.86
CA VAL A 116 -0.74 1.86 8.30
C VAL A 116 -1.68 2.90 8.89
N ASP A 117 -2.81 2.45 9.42
CA ASP A 117 -3.85 3.33 9.97
C ASP A 117 -3.43 3.92 11.32
N HIS A 118 -3.02 3.05 12.24
CA HIS A 118 -2.45 3.41 13.54
C HIS A 118 -1.64 2.26 14.14
N ILE A 119 -0.90 2.56 15.20
CA ILE A 119 -0.25 1.56 16.07
C ILE A 119 -0.95 1.62 17.42
N GLU A 120 -1.49 0.49 17.87
CA GLU A 120 -2.05 0.34 19.22
C GLU A 120 -1.06 -0.40 20.13
N GLU A 121 -1.01 0.01 21.40
CA GLU A 121 -0.38 -0.78 22.46
C GLU A 121 -1.41 -1.75 23.02
N TYR A 122 -1.01 -3.02 23.16
CA TYR A 122 -1.89 -4.09 23.62
C TYR A 122 -1.17 -4.98 24.63
N LEU A 123 -1.90 -5.45 25.64
CA LEU A 123 -1.38 -6.42 26.61
C LEU A 123 -1.87 -7.81 26.22
N CYS A 124 -1.01 -8.62 25.60
CA CYS A 124 -1.35 -9.99 25.25
C CYS A 124 -1.50 -10.85 26.50
N HIS A 125 -2.63 -11.54 26.60
CA HIS A 125 -2.92 -12.49 27.67
C HIS A 125 -2.42 -13.91 27.37
N GLY A 126 -1.72 -14.10 26.25
CA GLY A 126 -1.29 -15.38 25.70
C GLY A 126 -2.42 -16.11 24.97
N ALA A 127 -2.05 -16.99 24.04
CA ALA A 127 -3.01 -17.79 23.28
C ALA A 127 -2.41 -19.16 22.93
N ASN A 128 -3.27 -20.16 22.79
CA ASN A 128 -2.87 -21.43 22.21
C ASN A 128 -3.10 -21.35 20.70
N ALA A 129 -2.20 -21.94 19.93
CA ALA A 129 -2.36 -22.07 18.49
C ALA A 129 -1.85 -23.44 18.02
N LEU A 130 -2.28 -23.84 16.83
CA LEU A 130 -1.67 -24.93 16.08
C LEU A 130 -0.96 -24.34 14.89
N GLY A 131 0.25 -24.82 14.60
CA GLY A 131 1.00 -24.32 13.46
C GLY A 131 1.90 -25.33 12.77
N ILE A 132 2.38 -24.91 11.61
CA ILE A 132 3.30 -25.63 10.75
C ILE A 132 4.44 -24.66 10.43
N ARG A 133 5.65 -25.01 10.88
CA ARG A 133 6.88 -24.25 10.60
C ARG A 133 7.55 -24.75 9.33
N SER A 134 8.10 -23.83 8.55
CA SER A 134 8.78 -24.13 7.29
C SER A 134 9.82 -23.06 6.98
N THR A 135 10.95 -23.48 6.40
CA THR A 135 11.95 -22.57 5.86
C THR A 135 11.83 -22.59 4.33
N ILE A 136 11.48 -21.45 3.74
CA ILE A 136 11.11 -21.34 2.32
C ILE A 136 11.65 -20.03 1.71
N ASN A 137 11.58 -19.92 0.37
CA ASN A 137 11.80 -18.64 -0.29
C ASN A 137 10.60 -17.71 -0.08
N ALA A 138 10.86 -16.41 -0.10
CA ALA A 138 9.83 -15.37 0.04
C ALA A 138 8.73 -15.50 -1.04
N SER A 139 9.09 -15.91 -2.27
CA SER A 139 8.14 -16.15 -3.35
C SER A 139 7.16 -17.31 -3.08
N ASP A 140 7.53 -18.24 -2.19
CA ASP A 140 6.76 -19.45 -1.90
C ASP A 140 5.81 -19.27 -0.69
N ILE A 141 5.84 -18.11 -0.04
CA ILE A 141 5.04 -17.79 1.16
C ILE A 141 3.54 -17.97 0.89
N PRO A 142 2.94 -17.36 -0.15
CA PRO A 142 1.49 -17.44 -0.34
C PRO A 142 1.00 -18.89 -0.51
N ALA A 143 1.73 -19.67 -1.31
CA ALA A 143 1.40 -21.08 -1.56
C ALA A 143 1.59 -21.94 -0.31
N THR A 144 2.64 -21.68 0.48
CA THR A 144 2.92 -22.42 1.72
C THR A 144 1.90 -22.10 2.80
N LEU A 145 1.49 -20.85 2.96
CA LEU A 145 0.43 -20.44 3.88
C LEU A 145 -0.90 -21.12 3.53
N ALA A 146 -1.33 -21.04 2.28
CA ALA A 146 -2.58 -21.68 1.84
C ALA A 146 -2.61 -23.19 2.14
N LYS A 147 -1.50 -23.88 1.84
CA LYS A 147 -1.35 -25.32 2.12
C LYS A 147 -1.37 -25.61 3.63
N SER A 148 -0.64 -24.83 4.41
CA SER A 148 -0.55 -25.02 5.87
C SER A 148 -1.88 -24.76 6.56
N TYR A 149 -2.59 -23.68 6.22
CA TYR A 149 -3.91 -23.40 6.77
C TYR A 149 -4.92 -24.48 6.41
N GLY A 150 -4.92 -24.97 5.16
CA GLY A 150 -5.76 -26.10 4.76
C GLY A 150 -5.53 -27.34 5.61
N ALA A 151 -4.26 -27.70 5.86
CA ALA A 151 -3.90 -28.84 6.69
C ALA A 151 -4.31 -28.66 8.16
N ILE A 152 -4.08 -27.46 8.73
CA ILE A 152 -4.45 -27.14 10.11
C ILE A 152 -5.98 -27.16 10.27
N MET A 153 -6.72 -26.52 9.36
CA MET A 153 -8.20 -26.51 9.40
C MET A 153 -8.79 -27.92 9.23
N GLN A 154 -8.22 -28.76 8.35
CA GLN A 154 -8.65 -30.15 8.21
C GLN A 154 -8.46 -30.93 9.51
N TYR A 155 -7.31 -30.77 10.17
CA TYR A 155 -7.04 -31.39 11.47
C TYR A 155 -7.98 -30.89 12.57
N MET A 156 -8.23 -29.57 12.63
CA MET A 156 -9.17 -28.99 13.56
C MET A 156 -10.58 -29.54 13.36
N SER A 157 -11.01 -29.71 12.11
CA SER A 157 -12.32 -30.28 11.75
C SER A 157 -12.49 -31.72 12.26
N THR A 158 -11.50 -32.60 12.09
CA THR A 158 -11.59 -34.00 12.57
C THR A 158 -11.67 -34.10 14.10
N LYS A 159 -11.18 -33.10 14.82
CA LYS A 159 -11.21 -33.01 16.29
C LYS A 159 -12.30 -32.09 16.84
N ASN A 160 -13.13 -31.49 15.98
CA ASN A 160 -14.12 -30.48 16.37
C ASN A 160 -13.51 -29.30 17.17
N ILE A 161 -12.29 -28.90 16.83
CA ILE A 161 -11.62 -27.72 17.39
C ILE A 161 -12.06 -26.50 16.61
N LYS A 162 -12.37 -25.42 17.33
CA LYS A 162 -12.75 -24.13 16.74
C LYS A 162 -11.59 -23.16 16.80
N MET A 163 -11.52 -22.28 15.80
CA MET A 163 -10.65 -21.12 15.80
C MET A 163 -11.04 -20.17 16.93
N ASP A 164 -10.04 -19.53 17.54
CA ASP A 164 -10.20 -18.51 18.58
C ASP A 164 -9.29 -17.31 18.27
N GLY A 165 -9.44 -16.79 17.04
CA GLY A 165 -8.58 -15.78 16.45
C GLY A 165 -8.48 -15.96 14.94
N TYR A 166 -7.57 -15.22 14.31
CA TYR A 166 -7.38 -15.21 12.86
C TYR A 166 -6.20 -16.08 12.43
N PRO A 167 -6.22 -16.67 11.22
CA PRO A 167 -5.04 -17.28 10.64
C PRO A 167 -3.88 -16.28 10.63
N SER A 168 -2.71 -16.74 11.01
CA SER A 168 -1.56 -15.86 11.25
C SER A 168 -0.26 -16.50 10.77
N ALA A 169 0.79 -15.69 10.59
CA ALA A 169 2.13 -16.13 10.21
C ALA A 169 3.18 -15.51 11.13
N ILE A 170 3.94 -16.34 11.83
CA ILE A 170 5.09 -15.90 12.62
C ILE A 170 6.33 -15.95 11.74
N TYR A 171 7.15 -14.89 11.74
CA TYR A 171 8.39 -14.84 10.97
C TYR A 171 9.59 -14.90 11.93
N HIS A 172 10.21 -16.07 12.06
CA HIS A 172 11.37 -16.27 12.94
C HIS A 172 12.64 -15.63 12.36
N THR A 173 12.79 -15.66 11.03
CA THR A 173 13.89 -14.99 10.33
C THR A 173 13.40 -14.39 9.02
N TRP A 174 14.06 -13.32 8.57
CA TRP A 174 13.82 -12.68 7.29
C TRP A 174 15.12 -12.08 6.76
N ASP A 175 15.55 -12.49 5.56
CA ASP A 175 16.72 -11.93 4.87
C ASP A 175 16.37 -11.25 3.53
N GLY A 176 15.08 -11.12 3.23
CA GLY A 176 14.54 -10.58 1.97
C GLY A 176 14.46 -11.59 0.82
N LYS A 177 15.00 -12.80 0.98
CA LYS A 177 14.94 -13.89 -0.02
C LYS A 177 14.35 -15.17 0.55
N THR A 178 14.71 -15.49 1.78
CA THR A 178 14.30 -16.67 2.52
C THR A 178 13.75 -16.28 3.89
N THR A 179 12.88 -17.12 4.40
CA THR A 179 12.29 -16.95 5.71
C THR A 179 12.09 -18.29 6.39
N ASP A 180 12.40 -18.34 7.68
CA ASP A 180 11.87 -19.34 8.59
C ASP A 180 10.57 -18.80 9.17
N MET A 181 9.45 -19.38 8.75
CA MET A 181 8.13 -18.91 9.11
C MET A 181 7.26 -20.03 9.65
N GLU A 182 6.24 -19.66 10.40
CA GLU A 182 5.30 -20.59 11.01
C GLU A 182 3.86 -20.11 10.80
N ALA A 183 3.14 -20.83 9.94
CA ALA A 183 1.72 -20.61 9.75
C ALA A 183 0.98 -21.13 10.99
N MET A 184 0.13 -20.31 11.60
CA MET A 184 -0.60 -20.68 12.81
C MET A 184 -2.08 -20.32 12.74
N ILE A 185 -2.90 -21.08 13.46
CA ILE A 185 -4.31 -20.79 13.72
C ILE A 185 -4.54 -20.82 15.23
N PRO A 186 -4.93 -19.70 15.87
CA PRO A 186 -5.29 -19.66 17.29
C PRO A 186 -6.49 -20.54 17.62
N ILE A 187 -6.46 -21.18 18.80
CA ILE A 187 -7.49 -22.09 19.31
C ILE A 187 -7.75 -21.84 20.80
N ALA A 188 -9.01 -21.98 21.22
CA ALA A 188 -9.42 -21.64 22.59
C ALA A 188 -8.82 -22.58 23.65
N LYS A 189 -8.60 -23.84 23.29
CA LYS A 189 -8.06 -24.89 24.18
C LYS A 189 -6.83 -25.49 23.54
N ALA A 190 -5.76 -25.64 24.31
CA ALA A 190 -4.53 -26.27 23.86
C ALA A 190 -4.79 -27.68 23.30
N ASP A 191 -4.13 -28.00 22.19
CA ASP A 191 -4.10 -29.34 21.61
C ASP A 191 -2.64 -29.69 21.27
N VAL A 192 -2.26 -30.95 21.40
CA VAL A 192 -0.89 -31.43 21.19
C VAL A 192 -0.48 -31.50 19.72
N GLY A 193 -1.40 -31.30 18.77
CA GLY A 193 -1.14 -31.41 17.35
C GLY A 193 -0.90 -32.86 16.89
N ASN A 194 -0.04 -33.04 15.89
CA ASN A 194 0.31 -34.34 15.34
C ASN A 194 1.78 -34.36 14.84
N ALA A 195 2.12 -35.30 13.96
CA ALA A 195 3.46 -35.38 13.37
C ALA A 195 3.88 -34.08 12.67
N ASN A 196 2.95 -33.43 11.95
CA ASN A 196 3.21 -32.28 11.10
C ASN A 196 2.77 -30.95 11.74
N ILE A 197 1.66 -30.96 12.49
CA ILE A 197 1.08 -29.78 13.14
C ILE A 197 1.57 -29.75 14.59
N LYS A 198 2.13 -28.62 15.04
CA LYS A 198 2.67 -28.47 16.39
C LYS A 198 1.85 -27.46 17.21
N PRO A 199 1.78 -27.65 18.55
CA PRO A 199 1.24 -26.63 19.44
C PRO A 199 2.18 -25.43 19.48
N ILE A 200 1.59 -24.25 19.51
CA ILE A 200 2.27 -22.98 19.75
C ILE A 200 1.61 -22.34 20.95
N LEU A 201 2.42 -21.81 21.87
CA LEU A 201 1.97 -20.99 22.97
C LEU A 201 2.49 -19.56 22.74
N LEU A 202 1.58 -18.67 22.36
CA LEU A 202 1.91 -17.25 22.24
C LEU A 202 2.16 -16.67 23.63
N PRO A 203 3.24 -15.89 23.82
CA PRO A 203 3.61 -15.41 25.14
C PRO A 203 2.60 -14.39 25.68
N LYS A 204 2.57 -14.26 27.00
CA LYS A 204 1.91 -13.12 27.65
C LYS A 204 2.88 -11.95 27.68
N GLY A 205 2.38 -10.74 27.49
CA GLY A 205 3.22 -9.55 27.61
C GLY A 205 2.74 -8.38 26.78
N PRO A 206 3.39 -7.21 26.97
CA PRO A 206 3.09 -6.03 26.17
C PRO A 206 3.52 -6.26 24.72
N MET A 207 2.68 -5.76 23.81
CA MET A 207 2.93 -5.76 22.38
C MET A 207 2.39 -4.49 21.75
N ILE A 208 2.88 -4.21 20.55
CA ILE A 208 2.29 -3.23 19.66
C ILE A 208 1.65 -3.93 18.47
N ILE A 209 0.60 -3.33 17.93
CA ILE A 209 -0.14 -3.84 16.78
C ILE A 209 -0.26 -2.70 15.77
N ALA A 210 0.39 -2.84 14.62
CA ALA A 210 0.17 -1.95 13.48
C ALA A 210 -1.02 -2.47 12.66
N HIS A 211 -2.03 -1.64 12.47
CA HIS A 211 -3.21 -1.95 11.64
C HIS A 211 -2.93 -1.53 10.20
N TYR A 212 -2.63 -2.51 9.36
CA TYR A 212 -2.31 -2.27 7.94
C TYR A 212 -3.50 -2.63 7.05
N TYR A 213 -3.87 -1.70 6.18
CA TYR A 213 -4.92 -1.87 5.18
C TYR A 213 -4.34 -1.87 3.77
N GLY A 214 -4.39 -3.00 3.07
CA GLY A 214 -3.90 -3.11 1.70
C GLY A 214 -3.46 -4.51 1.30
N PRO A 215 -2.91 -4.68 0.08
CA PRO A 215 -2.30 -5.92 -0.38
C PRO A 215 -1.13 -6.37 0.51
N TYR A 216 -0.90 -7.68 0.61
CA TYR A 216 0.14 -8.25 1.46
C TYR A 216 1.56 -7.79 1.08
N GLU A 217 1.78 -7.43 -0.19
CA GLU A 217 3.06 -6.95 -0.71
C GLU A 217 3.49 -5.60 -0.09
N GLY A 218 2.55 -4.83 0.47
CA GLY A 218 2.85 -3.57 1.16
C GLY A 218 2.99 -3.69 2.68
N SER A 219 2.83 -4.89 3.25
CA SER A 219 2.93 -5.14 4.70
C SER A 219 4.28 -4.73 5.31
N GLU A 220 5.35 -4.66 4.51
CA GLU A 220 6.67 -4.16 4.92
C GLU A 220 6.57 -2.76 5.55
N ALA A 221 5.66 -1.90 5.07
CA ALA A 221 5.43 -0.57 5.65
C ALA A 221 4.98 -0.63 7.12
N ALA A 222 4.22 -1.67 7.50
CA ALA A 222 3.78 -1.89 8.88
C ALA A 222 4.94 -2.39 9.75
N HIS A 223 5.79 -3.27 9.22
CA HIS A 223 7.02 -3.71 9.89
C HIS A 223 7.99 -2.53 10.13
N GLU A 224 8.14 -1.64 9.15
CA GLU A 224 8.91 -0.40 9.31
C GLU A 224 8.31 0.52 10.38
N ALA A 225 6.98 0.69 10.39
CA ALA A 225 6.28 1.51 11.37
C ALA A 225 6.48 0.99 12.80
N CYS A 226 6.36 -0.33 13.01
CA CYS A 226 6.68 -0.98 14.27
C CYS A 226 8.14 -0.77 14.67
N SER A 227 9.07 -0.92 13.73
CA SER A 227 10.51 -0.71 13.98
C SER A 227 10.82 0.73 14.42
N LYS A 228 10.21 1.73 13.76
CA LYS A 228 10.33 3.14 14.13
C LYS A 228 9.74 3.42 15.52
N TRP A 229 8.59 2.80 15.83
CA TRP A 229 7.96 2.92 17.15
C TRP A 229 8.85 2.36 18.26
N LEU A 230 9.46 1.19 18.06
CA LEU A 230 10.39 0.60 19.03
C LEU A 230 11.56 1.54 19.34
N VAL A 231 12.17 2.12 18.31
CA VAL A 231 13.29 3.06 18.46
C VAL A 231 12.84 4.31 19.22
N SER A 232 11.70 4.92 18.87
CA SER A 232 11.25 6.16 19.50
C SER A 232 10.84 5.99 20.97
N HIS A 233 10.43 4.78 21.37
CA HIS A 233 10.03 4.46 22.75
C HIS A 233 11.15 3.77 23.56
N GLY A 234 12.35 3.61 22.99
CA GLY A 234 13.46 2.92 23.65
C GLY A 234 13.15 1.47 23.99
N LYS A 235 12.31 0.81 23.18
CA LYS A 235 11.86 -0.57 23.35
C LYS A 235 12.59 -1.52 22.41
N THR A 236 12.63 -2.79 22.78
CA THR A 236 13.18 -3.86 21.93
C THR A 236 12.15 -4.94 21.68
N GLN A 237 12.29 -5.63 20.54
CA GLN A 237 11.45 -6.77 20.22
C GLN A 237 11.75 -7.94 21.18
N ALA A 238 10.70 -8.54 21.74
CA ALA A 238 10.79 -9.61 22.75
C ALA A 238 10.46 -11.02 22.21
N TYR A 239 9.81 -11.10 21.04
CA TYR A 239 9.38 -12.34 20.39
C TYR A 239 9.34 -12.11 18.86
N PRO A 240 9.53 -13.13 17.99
CA PRO A 240 9.36 -13.00 16.55
C PRO A 240 8.06 -12.26 16.17
N PRO A 241 8.08 -11.34 15.18
CA PRO A 241 6.87 -10.65 14.79
C PRO A 241 5.94 -11.63 14.07
N PHE A 242 4.65 -11.32 14.12
CA PHE A 242 3.67 -12.14 13.41
C PHE A 242 2.54 -11.29 12.83
N GLU A 243 2.03 -11.75 11.70
CA GLU A 243 0.94 -11.11 10.97
C GLU A 243 -0.35 -11.90 11.22
N GLU A 244 -1.43 -11.21 11.58
CA GLU A 244 -2.78 -11.78 11.64
C GLU A 244 -3.59 -11.29 10.44
N TYR A 245 -4.17 -12.22 9.70
CA TYR A 245 -4.95 -11.93 8.49
C TYR A 245 -6.44 -11.85 8.85
N VAL A 246 -6.91 -10.64 9.18
CA VAL A 246 -8.28 -10.40 9.68
C VAL A 246 -9.30 -10.48 8.55
N THR A 247 -8.95 -9.94 7.39
CA THR A 247 -9.71 -10.08 6.14
C THR A 247 -8.78 -10.55 5.03
N ASP A 248 -9.34 -11.26 4.06
CA ASP A 248 -8.59 -11.96 3.01
C ASP A 248 -9.33 -11.89 1.67
N PRO A 249 -8.68 -12.22 0.54
CA PRO A 249 -9.29 -12.15 -0.80
C PRO A 249 -10.56 -13.00 -0.97
N GLY A 250 -10.75 -14.02 -0.14
CA GLY A 250 -11.94 -14.87 -0.10
C GLY A 250 -13.11 -14.24 0.66
N THR A 251 -12.85 -13.33 1.60
CA THR A 251 -13.87 -12.68 2.44
C THR A 251 -14.14 -11.22 2.05
N GLU A 252 -13.14 -10.51 1.54
CA GLU A 252 -13.23 -9.14 1.03
C GLU A 252 -12.59 -9.05 -0.36
N LYS A 253 -13.34 -8.54 -1.35
CA LYS A 253 -12.87 -8.48 -2.74
C LYS A 253 -12.04 -7.23 -3.03
N ASP A 254 -12.22 -6.17 -2.24
CA ASP A 254 -11.48 -4.92 -2.37
C ASP A 254 -10.16 -5.01 -1.57
N PRO A 255 -9.00 -5.10 -2.25
CA PRO A 255 -7.72 -5.28 -1.57
C PRO A 255 -7.31 -4.09 -0.70
N THR A 256 -7.90 -2.91 -0.90
CA THR A 256 -7.64 -1.73 -0.07
C THR A 256 -8.28 -1.82 1.32
N LYS A 257 -9.17 -2.80 1.52
CA LYS A 257 -9.88 -3.08 2.77
C LYS A 257 -9.36 -4.34 3.47
N TRP A 258 -8.37 -5.03 2.90
CA TRP A 258 -7.72 -6.15 3.55
C TRP A 258 -6.95 -5.65 4.77
N LEU A 259 -7.32 -6.15 5.95
CA LEU A 259 -6.73 -5.79 7.21
C LEU A 259 -5.75 -6.89 7.63
N THR A 260 -4.48 -6.52 7.70
CA THR A 260 -3.43 -7.32 8.33
C THR A 260 -3.00 -6.59 9.59
N LYS A 261 -3.03 -7.29 10.73
CA LYS A 261 -2.46 -6.78 11.98
C LYS A 261 -1.04 -7.28 12.11
N VAL A 262 -0.07 -6.38 12.21
CA VAL A 262 1.34 -6.71 12.38
C VAL A 262 1.73 -6.53 13.83
N ASN A 263 2.11 -7.63 14.48
CA ASN A 263 2.22 -7.75 15.92
C ASN A 263 3.68 -7.88 16.36
N TYR A 264 4.11 -7.05 17.31
CA TYR A 264 5.45 -7.07 17.88
C TYR A 264 5.36 -7.08 19.42
N TYR A 265 5.83 -8.16 20.05
CA TYR A 265 6.04 -8.15 21.50
C TYR A 265 7.20 -7.23 21.86
N VAL A 266 7.06 -6.46 22.93
CA VAL A 266 8.04 -5.43 23.32
C VAL A 266 8.58 -5.67 24.74
N LYS A 267 9.80 -5.20 25.00
CA LYS A 267 10.41 -5.13 26.34
C LYS A 267 11.21 -3.83 26.49
#